data_AF-A0A914A735-F1
#
_entry.id   AF-A0A914A735-F1
#
_cell.length_a   1.000
_cell.length_b   1.000
_cell.length_c   1.000
_cell.angle_alpha   90.00
_cell.angle_beta   90.00
_cell.angle_gamma   90.00
#
_symmetry.space_group_name_H-M   'P 1'
#
loop_
_entity.id
_entity.type
_entity.pdbx_description
1 polymer ?
#
loop_
_entity_poly.entity_id
_entity_poly.type
_entity_poly.pdbx_seq_one_letter_code
_entity_poly.pdbx_strand_id
1 'polypeptide(L)'
;MFTTKYASPLLSAQELLDVQTATQTYENMTVKARSTTREVVATYSMQDLTMDLTVRIPANHPLGIIAVDSEKKVGVGTTQWRNWTLQLTTFLRNQNGSIMDGLTLWKRNVDKRFEGVDDCMICFSVIHGSNCSLPKLQCKTCKKRYHSACLYKWFNTSNQSTCPLCRSPF
;
A
#
# COMPACT_ATOMS: atom_id res chain seq x y z
N MET A 1 1.02 34.98 -6.28
CA MET A 1 1.56 35.15 -4.91
C MET A 1 3.07 34.98 -4.94
N PHE A 2 3.80 35.71 -4.08
CA PHE A 2 5.26 35.70 -4.00
C PHE A 2 5.83 34.28 -3.82
N THR A 3 5.23 33.48 -2.94
CA THR A 3 5.66 32.11 -2.63
C THR A 3 5.68 31.20 -3.85
N THR A 4 4.58 31.12 -4.59
CA THR A 4 4.46 30.32 -5.82
C THR A 4 5.50 30.68 -6.88
N LYS A 5 5.91 31.95 -6.95
CA LYS A 5 6.82 32.43 -8.00
C LYS A 5 8.29 32.27 -7.64
N TYR A 6 8.65 32.48 -6.37
CA TYR A 6 10.05 32.60 -5.97
C TYR A 6 10.53 31.55 -4.95
N ALA A 7 9.63 30.98 -4.14
CA ALA A 7 10.00 30.01 -3.11
C ALA A 7 9.64 28.56 -3.49
N SER A 8 8.39 28.32 -3.90
CA SER A 8 7.87 26.98 -4.17
C SER A 8 8.64 26.19 -5.22
N PRO A 9 9.12 26.78 -6.34
CA PRO A 9 9.92 26.05 -7.32
C PRO A 9 11.24 25.52 -6.75
N LEU A 10 11.93 26.32 -5.93
CA LEU A 10 13.20 25.94 -5.32
C LEU A 10 13.02 24.84 -4.28
N LEU A 11 12.05 25.01 -3.37
CA LEU A 11 11.76 24.03 -2.32
C LEU A 11 11.27 22.69 -2.90
N SER A 12 10.36 22.74 -3.89
CA SER A 12 9.91 21.52 -4.56
C SER A 12 11.03 20.82 -5.31
N ALA A 13 11.91 21.57 -5.99
CA ALA A 13 13.04 20.99 -6.70
C ALA A 13 14.03 20.32 -5.74
N GLN A 14 14.29 20.92 -4.58
CA GLN A 14 15.15 20.34 -3.56
C GLN A 14 14.59 19.01 -3.04
N GLU A 15 13.32 18.99 -2.61
CA GLU A 15 12.67 17.76 -2.12
C GLU A 15 12.71 16.62 -3.16
N LEU A 16 12.46 16.95 -4.44
CA LEU A 16 12.52 15.97 -5.52
C LEU A 16 13.95 15.49 -5.79
N LEU A 17 14.94 16.37 -5.70
CA LEU A 17 16.35 16.02 -5.85
C LEU A 17 16.82 15.11 -4.70
N ASP A 18 16.39 15.39 -3.48
CA ASP A 18 16.70 14.56 -2.31
C ASP A 18 16.12 13.15 -2.49
N VAL A 19 14.91 13.02 -3.04
CA VAL A 19 14.33 11.71 -3.39
C VAL A 19 15.09 11.03 -4.53
N GLN A 20 15.55 11.76 -5.54
CA GLN A 20 16.30 11.19 -6.67
C GLN A 20 17.69 10.70 -6.29
N THR A 21 18.32 11.40 -5.36
CA THR A 21 19.68 11.11 -4.90
C THR A 21 19.72 10.21 -3.67
N ALA A 22 18.55 9.90 -3.08
CA ALA A 22 18.43 8.99 -1.96
C ALA A 22 19.06 7.62 -2.29
N THR A 23 20.01 7.21 -1.45
CA THR A 23 20.68 5.91 -1.57
C THR A 23 19.93 4.79 -0.84
N GLN A 24 18.85 5.14 -0.14
CA GLN A 24 18.03 4.18 0.60
C GLN A 24 17.36 3.21 -0.36
N THR A 25 17.64 1.93 -0.15
CA THR A 25 16.99 0.83 -0.87
C THR A 25 15.92 0.23 0.01
N TYR A 26 14.85 -0.25 -0.63
CA TYR A 26 13.76 -0.90 0.05
C TYR A 26 13.49 -2.24 -0.61
N GLU A 27 13.38 -3.28 0.21
CA GLU A 27 12.84 -4.55 -0.27
C GLU A 27 11.38 -4.34 -0.67
N ASN A 28 10.96 -4.91 -1.81
CA ASN A 28 9.58 -4.90 -2.29
C ASN A 28 8.99 -3.49 -2.52
N MET A 29 9.80 -2.43 -2.53
CA MET A 29 9.34 -1.07 -2.82
C MET A 29 10.35 -0.32 -3.71
N THR A 30 9.82 0.41 -4.70
CA THR A 30 10.59 1.35 -5.52
C THR A 30 10.02 2.76 -5.37
N VAL A 31 10.87 3.77 -5.44
CA VAL A 31 10.48 5.19 -5.33
C VAL A 31 10.99 5.94 -6.56
N LYS A 32 10.14 6.76 -7.17
CA LYS A 32 10.47 7.56 -8.34
C LYS A 32 9.94 8.99 -8.18
N ALA A 33 10.82 9.98 -8.33
CA ALA A 33 10.43 11.38 -8.41
C ALA A 33 10.16 11.81 -9.86
N ARG A 34 9.10 12.59 -10.07
CA ARG A 34 8.66 13.17 -11.34
C ARG A 34 8.68 14.68 -11.21
N SER A 35 9.78 15.31 -11.64
CA SER A 35 9.96 16.74 -11.42
C SER A 35 8.96 17.61 -12.17
N THR A 36 8.56 17.20 -13.37
CA THR A 36 7.58 17.94 -14.20
C THR A 36 6.20 18.03 -13.55
N THR A 37 5.74 16.95 -12.91
CA THR A 37 4.43 16.92 -12.24
C THR A 37 4.51 17.25 -10.75
N ARG A 38 5.72 17.39 -10.19
CA ARG A 38 6.01 17.55 -8.76
C ARG A 38 5.46 16.41 -7.92
N GLU A 39 5.68 15.19 -8.40
CA GLU A 39 5.16 13.98 -7.77
C GLU A 39 6.30 13.06 -7.35
N VAL A 40 6.10 12.38 -6.23
CA VAL A 40 6.91 11.26 -5.80
C VAL A 40 5.99 10.04 -5.76
N VAL A 41 6.35 9.01 -6.52
CA VAL A 41 5.57 7.77 -6.63
C VAL A 41 6.35 6.65 -5.97
N ALA A 42 5.80 6.08 -4.90
CA ALA A 42 6.25 4.83 -4.32
C ALA A 42 5.40 3.68 -4.87
N THR A 43 6.03 2.60 -5.29
CA THR A 43 5.38 1.38 -5.77
C THR A 43 5.86 0.21 -4.92
N TYR A 44 4.95 -0.40 -4.18
CA TYR A 44 5.16 -1.62 -3.43
C TYR A 44 4.72 -2.83 -4.27
N SER A 45 5.56 -3.87 -4.33
CA SER A 45 5.32 -5.07 -5.12
C SER A 45 5.32 -6.29 -4.22
N MET A 46 4.29 -7.13 -4.34
CA MET A 46 4.17 -8.39 -3.62
C MET A 46 3.54 -9.43 -4.54
N GLN A 47 4.27 -10.51 -4.80
CA GLN A 47 3.89 -11.50 -5.83
C GLN A 47 3.62 -10.78 -7.16
N ASP A 48 2.48 -11.04 -7.81
CA ASP A 48 2.09 -10.41 -9.08
C ASP A 48 1.30 -9.09 -8.90
N LEU A 49 1.22 -8.57 -7.67
CA LEU A 49 0.39 -7.42 -7.34
C LEU A 49 1.25 -6.21 -6.94
N THR A 50 0.80 -5.04 -7.37
CA THR A 50 1.44 -3.77 -7.05
C THR A 50 0.45 -2.83 -6.37
N MET A 51 0.90 -2.17 -5.30
CA MET A 51 0.20 -1.06 -4.67
C MET A 51 1.05 0.19 -4.80
N ASP A 52 0.45 1.31 -5.14
CA ASP A 52 1.18 2.57 -5.28
C ASP A 52 0.75 3.61 -4.24
N LEU A 53 1.58 4.64 -4.12
CA LEU A 53 1.32 5.83 -3.35
C LEU A 53 1.96 7.01 -4.09
N THR A 54 1.17 8.02 -4.40
CA THR A 54 1.62 9.24 -5.06
C THR A 54 1.53 10.41 -4.09
N VAL A 55 2.66 11.04 -3.82
CA VAL A 55 2.79 12.28 -3.04
C VAL A 55 2.97 13.44 -4.02
N ARG A 56 2.04 14.39 -4.04
CA ARG A 56 2.06 15.54 -4.95
C ARG A 56 2.32 16.83 -4.18
N ILE A 57 3.41 17.50 -4.54
CA ILE A 57 3.81 18.78 -3.96
C ILE A 57 3.01 19.91 -4.63
N PRO A 58 2.32 20.77 -3.87
CA PRO A 58 1.46 21.82 -4.42
C PRO A 58 2.28 23.00 -4.97
N ALA A 59 1.68 23.75 -5.89
CA ALA A 59 2.35 24.88 -6.55
C ALA A 59 2.74 26.03 -5.61
N ASN A 60 2.10 26.13 -4.45
CA ASN A 60 2.38 27.11 -3.41
C ASN A 60 3.04 26.48 -2.17
N HIS A 61 3.72 25.34 -2.31
CA HIS A 61 4.50 24.72 -1.23
C HIS A 61 5.48 25.72 -0.59
N PRO A 62 5.60 25.80 0.74
CA PRO A 62 5.03 24.89 1.76
C PRO A 62 3.63 25.28 2.26
N LEU A 63 3.00 26.32 1.72
CA LEU A 63 1.68 26.78 2.18
C LEU A 63 0.53 25.86 1.75
N GLY A 64 0.66 25.26 0.56
CA GLY A 64 -0.30 24.27 0.09
C GLY A 64 -0.17 22.95 0.83
N ILE A 65 -1.29 22.22 0.93
CA ILE A 65 -1.29 20.86 1.48
C ILE A 65 -0.71 19.91 0.44
N ILE A 66 0.26 19.10 0.86
CA ILE A 66 0.75 17.97 0.06
C ILE A 66 -0.36 16.96 -0.10
N ALA A 67 -0.72 16.65 -1.35
CA ALA A 67 -1.75 15.67 -1.64
C ALA A 67 -1.14 14.26 -1.67
N VAL A 68 -1.84 13.30 -1.08
CA VAL A 68 -1.43 11.89 -1.03
C VAL A 68 -2.57 11.06 -1.62
N ASP A 69 -2.28 10.31 -2.68
CA ASP A 69 -3.27 9.47 -3.36
C ASP A 69 -2.66 8.12 -3.81
N SER A 70 -3.47 7.26 -4.40
CA SER A 70 -3.07 5.99 -5.01
C SER A 70 -4.02 5.62 -6.14
N GLU A 71 -3.44 5.22 -7.26
CA GLU A 71 -4.17 4.69 -8.42
C GLU A 71 -4.48 3.20 -8.23
N LYS A 72 -3.59 2.46 -7.55
CA LYS A 72 -3.72 1.02 -7.31
C LYS A 72 -3.68 0.69 -5.82
N LYS A 73 -4.85 0.37 -5.25
CA LYS A 73 -5.04 -0.08 -3.86
C LYS A 73 -5.35 -1.57 -3.86
N VAL A 74 -4.48 -2.38 -3.24
CA VAL A 74 -4.59 -3.85 -3.25
C VAL A 74 -4.44 -4.40 -1.85
N GLY A 75 -5.31 -5.31 -1.40
CA GLY A 75 -5.22 -5.94 -0.06
C GLY A 75 -5.63 -5.05 1.12
N VAL A 76 -5.97 -3.78 0.87
CA VAL A 76 -6.23 -2.75 1.88
C VAL A 76 -7.66 -2.22 1.76
N GLY A 77 -8.41 -2.25 2.86
CA GLY A 77 -9.77 -1.70 2.91
C GLY A 77 -9.78 -0.17 2.88
N THR A 78 -10.86 0.44 2.39
CA THR A 78 -11.00 1.89 2.21
C THR A 78 -10.72 2.70 3.48
N THR A 79 -11.24 2.25 4.63
CA THR A 79 -11.00 2.91 5.94
C THR A 79 -9.54 2.86 6.36
N GLN A 80 -8.88 1.70 6.19
CA GLN A 80 -7.47 1.54 6.55
C GLN A 80 -6.59 2.40 5.64
N TRP A 81 -6.87 2.39 4.33
CA TRP A 81 -6.20 3.25 3.37
C TRP A 81 -6.34 4.72 3.75
N ARG A 82 -7.57 5.18 4.03
CA ARG A 82 -7.85 6.55 4.47
C ARG A 82 -7.06 6.92 5.74
N ASN A 83 -6.94 6.00 6.70
CA ASN A 83 -6.15 6.23 7.91
C ASN A 83 -4.66 6.40 7.61
N TRP A 84 -4.09 5.55 6.74
CA TRP A 84 -2.69 5.68 6.32
C TRP A 84 -2.44 6.98 5.55
N THR A 85 -3.33 7.34 4.63
CA THR A 85 -3.26 8.61 3.89
C THR A 85 -3.33 9.80 4.85
N LEU A 86 -4.22 9.77 5.83
CA LEU A 86 -4.36 10.84 6.82
C LEU A 86 -3.10 10.98 7.69
N GLN A 87 -2.56 9.86 8.17
CA GLN A 87 -1.32 9.85 8.97
C GLN A 87 -0.15 10.44 8.17
N LEU A 88 0.02 10.01 6.92
CA LEU A 88 1.09 10.51 6.07
C LEU A 88 0.91 11.98 5.71
N THR A 89 -0.32 12.41 5.35
CA THR A 89 -0.62 13.81 5.05
C THR A 89 -0.33 14.71 6.25
N THR A 90 -0.67 14.25 7.46
CA THR A 90 -0.41 14.99 8.70
C THR A 90 1.09 15.10 8.98
N PHE A 91 1.83 13.99 8.81
CA PHE A 91 3.28 13.95 8.96
C PHE A 91 3.98 14.96 8.04
N LEU A 92 3.65 14.93 6.74
CA LEU A 92 4.24 15.80 5.73
C LEU A 92 3.82 17.27 5.91
N ARG A 93 2.56 17.52 6.29
CA ARG A 93 2.07 18.89 6.55
C ARG A 93 2.79 19.56 7.71
N ASN A 94 3.06 18.80 8.76
CA ASN A 94 3.73 19.33 9.95
C ASN A 94 5.25 19.48 9.76
N GLN A 95 5.77 19.17 8.56
CA GLN A 95 7.21 19.17 8.26
C GLN A 95 7.99 18.29 9.26
N ASN A 96 7.37 17.20 9.72
CA ASN A 96 7.93 16.31 10.72
C ASN A 96 8.96 15.31 10.12
N GLY A 97 9.68 15.72 9.08
CA GLY A 97 10.63 14.89 8.34
C GLY A 97 10.49 15.06 6.82
N SER A 98 11.32 14.33 6.09
CA SER A 98 11.35 14.33 4.63
C SER A 98 10.22 13.50 4.01
N ILE A 99 10.00 13.64 2.69
CA ILE A 99 9.11 12.73 1.95
C ILE A 99 9.57 11.27 2.10
N MET A 100 10.88 11.01 2.11
CA MET A 100 11.44 9.67 2.27
C MET A 100 11.14 9.05 3.64
N ASP A 101 11.14 9.84 4.72
CA ASP A 101 10.73 9.38 6.05
C ASP A 101 9.25 8.97 6.06
N GLY A 102 8.41 9.77 5.41
CA GLY A 102 7.00 9.48 5.22
C GLY A 102 6.76 8.18 4.43
N LEU A 103 7.53 7.97 3.35
CA LEU A 103 7.47 6.75 2.55
C LEU A 103 7.98 5.52 3.32
N THR A 104 8.99 5.69 4.18
CA THR A 104 9.47 4.64 5.07
C THR A 104 8.39 4.21 6.07
N LEU A 105 7.65 5.18 6.65
CA LEU A 105 6.52 4.92 7.51
C LEU A 105 5.40 4.18 6.77
N TRP A 106 5.08 4.63 5.55
CA TRP A 106 4.10 3.96 4.70
C TRP A 106 4.51 2.52 4.44
N LYS A 107 5.73 2.27 3.95
CA LYS A 107 6.25 0.90 3.73
C LYS A 107 6.11 0.03 4.97
N ARG A 108 6.49 0.53 6.15
CA ARG A 108 6.35 -0.23 7.41
C ARG A 108 4.90 -0.63 7.70
N ASN A 109 3.94 0.27 7.42
CA ASN A 109 2.52 -0.04 7.56
C ASN A 109 2.06 -1.11 6.57
N VAL A 110 2.58 -1.07 5.34
CA VAL A 110 2.32 -2.07 4.30
C VAL A 110 2.91 -3.43 4.69
N ASP A 111 4.19 -3.48 5.06
CA ASP A 111 4.86 -4.72 5.48
C ASP A 111 4.11 -5.37 6.67
N LYS A 112 3.81 -4.57 7.70
CA LYS A 112 3.04 -5.03 8.87
C LYS A 112 1.64 -5.53 8.52
N ARG A 113 1.04 -5.05 7.44
CA ARG A 113 -0.30 -5.47 7.01
C ARG A 113 -0.32 -6.91 6.49
N PHE A 114 0.78 -7.32 5.87
CA PHE A 114 0.95 -8.63 5.23
C PHE A 114 1.82 -9.58 6.05
N GLU A 115 2.52 -9.08 7.06
CA GLU A 115 3.26 -9.88 8.04
C GLU A 115 2.37 -10.97 8.68
N GLY A 116 2.82 -12.23 8.62
CA GLY A 116 2.12 -13.37 9.22
C GLY A 116 0.80 -13.77 8.54
N VAL A 117 0.51 -13.26 7.35
CA VAL A 117 -0.66 -13.68 6.56
C VAL A 117 -0.27 -14.87 5.68
N ASP A 118 -0.72 -16.07 6.07
CA ASP A 118 -0.54 -17.28 5.25
C ASP A 118 -1.25 -17.19 3.89
N ASP A 119 -0.71 -17.89 2.90
CA ASP A 119 -1.35 -18.08 1.60
C ASP A 119 -2.70 -18.79 1.72
N CYS A 120 -3.61 -18.47 0.79
CA CYS A 120 -4.79 -19.30 0.58
C CYS A 120 -4.39 -20.67 0.02
N MET A 121 -4.82 -21.75 0.67
CA MET A 121 -4.48 -23.11 0.21
C MET A 121 -5.25 -23.59 -1.04
N ILE A 122 -6.07 -22.74 -1.65
CA ILE A 122 -6.78 -23.05 -2.90
C ILE A 122 -6.11 -22.34 -4.09
N CYS A 123 -5.81 -21.05 -3.97
CA CYS A 123 -5.20 -20.26 -5.05
C CYS A 123 -3.72 -19.93 -4.83
N PHE A 124 -3.12 -20.36 -3.72
CA PHE A 124 -1.71 -20.18 -3.37
C PHE A 124 -1.24 -18.71 -3.38
N SER A 125 -2.10 -17.80 -2.93
CA SER A 125 -1.76 -16.39 -2.82
C SER A 125 -2.32 -15.77 -1.54
N VAL A 126 -1.61 -14.77 -1.01
CA VAL A 126 -2.08 -13.92 0.09
C VAL A 126 -3.21 -13.00 -0.36
N ILE A 127 -3.26 -12.60 -1.63
CA ILE A 127 -4.25 -11.65 -2.13
C ILE A 127 -5.04 -12.28 -3.27
N HIS A 128 -6.35 -12.29 -3.14
CA HIS A 128 -7.21 -12.89 -4.15
C HIS A 128 -7.18 -12.09 -5.45
N GLY A 129 -6.88 -12.73 -6.58
CA GLY A 129 -6.62 -12.04 -7.86
C GLY A 129 -7.77 -11.18 -8.40
N SER A 130 -9.04 -11.49 -8.09
CA SER A 130 -10.18 -10.72 -8.64
C SER A 130 -10.75 -9.65 -7.72
N ASN A 131 -10.59 -9.79 -6.40
CA ASN A 131 -11.25 -8.90 -5.43
C ASN A 131 -10.30 -8.35 -4.37
N CYS A 132 -9.00 -8.63 -4.51
CA CYS A 132 -7.93 -8.14 -3.65
C CYS A 132 -8.14 -8.42 -2.15
N SER A 133 -8.92 -9.45 -1.81
CA SER A 133 -9.18 -9.83 -0.41
C SER A 133 -8.07 -10.71 0.16
N LEU A 134 -8.00 -10.77 1.50
CA LEU A 134 -7.07 -11.65 2.22
C LEU A 134 -7.73 -12.97 2.65
N PRO A 135 -6.94 -14.03 2.88
CA PRO A 135 -7.44 -15.31 3.34
C PRO A 135 -7.80 -15.27 4.82
N LYS A 136 -8.98 -14.73 5.12
CA LYS A 136 -9.46 -14.52 6.49
C LYS A 136 -10.09 -15.76 7.13
N LEU A 137 -10.51 -16.74 6.34
CA LEU A 137 -11.18 -17.94 6.85
C LEU A 137 -10.15 -19.00 7.21
N GLN A 138 -10.14 -19.43 8.47
CA GLN A 138 -9.20 -20.43 8.97
C GLN A 138 -9.95 -21.72 9.37
N CYS A 139 -9.47 -22.87 8.90
CA CYS A 139 -9.99 -24.15 9.35
C CYS A 139 -9.67 -24.37 10.84
N LYS A 140 -10.68 -24.73 11.65
CA LYS A 140 -10.50 -24.94 13.09
C LYS A 140 -9.58 -26.13 13.41
N THR A 141 -9.55 -27.15 12.56
CA THR A 141 -8.73 -28.36 12.72
C THR A 141 -7.29 -28.16 12.26
N CYS A 142 -7.05 -27.92 10.97
CA CYS A 142 -5.70 -27.86 10.41
C CYS A 142 -5.07 -26.46 10.40
N LYS A 143 -5.79 -25.43 10.85
CA LYS A 143 -5.34 -24.02 10.94
C LYS A 143 -4.95 -23.36 9.61
N LYS A 144 -5.17 -24.02 8.48
CA LYS A 144 -4.93 -23.47 7.15
C LYS A 144 -5.97 -22.44 6.75
N ARG A 145 -5.55 -21.44 5.95
CA ARG A 145 -6.33 -20.25 5.60
C ARG A 145 -6.82 -20.25 4.16
N TYR A 146 -7.93 -19.55 3.95
CA TYR A 146 -8.65 -19.47 2.68
C TYR A 146 -9.27 -18.09 2.46
N HIS A 147 -9.26 -17.60 1.22
CA HIS A 147 -10.14 -16.51 0.82
C HIS A 147 -11.59 -16.97 0.90
N SER A 148 -12.48 -16.09 1.34
CA SER A 148 -13.92 -16.36 1.35
C SER A 148 -14.41 -16.78 -0.04
N ALA A 149 -13.98 -16.09 -1.09
CA ALA A 149 -14.36 -16.41 -2.47
C ALA A 149 -13.91 -17.82 -2.89
N CYS A 150 -12.65 -18.19 -2.61
CA CYS A 150 -12.14 -19.53 -2.93
C CYS A 150 -12.89 -20.62 -2.16
N LEU A 151 -13.09 -20.43 -0.86
CA LEU A 151 -13.73 -21.45 -0.02
C LEU A 151 -15.22 -21.64 -0.35
N TYR A 152 -15.96 -20.55 -0.61
CA TYR A 152 -17.36 -20.67 -1.04
C TYR A 152 -17.48 -21.34 -2.41
N LYS A 153 -16.58 -21.01 -3.36
CA LYS A 153 -16.55 -21.72 -4.65
C LYS A 153 -16.30 -23.21 -4.45
N TRP A 154 -15.39 -23.58 -3.53
CA TRP A 154 -15.14 -24.98 -3.18
C TRP A 154 -16.40 -25.66 -2.64
N PHE A 155 -17.07 -25.09 -1.63
CA PHE A 155 -18.29 -25.67 -1.04
C PHE A 155 -19.40 -25.88 -2.08
N ASN A 156 -19.59 -24.91 -2.98
CA ASN A 156 -20.60 -25.02 -4.04
C ASN A 156 -20.26 -26.11 -5.05
N THR A 157 -18.97 -26.31 -5.35
CA THR A 157 -18.53 -27.30 -6.34
C THR A 157 -18.49 -28.72 -5.75
N SER A 158 -18.11 -28.86 -4.48
CA SER A 158 -18.04 -30.15 -3.78
C SER A 158 -19.37 -30.60 -3.17
N ASN A 159 -20.36 -29.71 -3.12
CA ASN A 159 -21.62 -29.87 -2.40
C ASN A 159 -21.43 -30.25 -0.91
N GLN A 160 -20.32 -29.82 -0.30
CA GLN A 160 -20.01 -30.04 1.11
C GLN A 160 -19.26 -28.87 1.75
N SER A 161 -19.64 -28.51 2.97
CA SER A 161 -18.99 -27.48 3.78
C SER A 161 -17.78 -28.02 4.56
N THR A 162 -16.88 -28.73 3.88
CA THR A 162 -15.69 -29.37 4.46
C THR A 162 -14.40 -28.73 4.00
N CYS A 163 -13.40 -28.68 4.89
CA CYS A 163 -12.08 -28.14 4.61
C CYS A 163 -11.42 -28.86 3.42
N PRO A 164 -10.93 -28.14 2.39
CA PRO A 164 -10.29 -28.75 1.22
C PRO A 164 -9.08 -29.65 1.54
N LEU A 165 -8.40 -29.40 2.65
CA LEU A 165 -7.17 -30.13 3.03
C LEU A 165 -7.41 -31.28 4.00
N CYS A 166 -8.14 -31.04 5.09
CA CYS A 166 -8.33 -32.05 6.16
C CYS A 166 -9.74 -32.67 6.19
N ARG A 167 -10.65 -32.23 5.32
CA ARG A 167 -12.03 -32.69 5.20
C ARG A 167 -12.90 -32.56 6.47
N SER A 168 -12.39 -31.93 7.54
CA SER A 168 -13.22 -31.58 8.70
C SER A 168 -14.30 -30.57 8.29
N PRO A 169 -15.50 -30.60 8.92
CA PRO A 169 -16.50 -29.54 8.78
C PRO A 169 -15.90 -28.17 9.11
N PHE A 170 -16.26 -27.15 8.34
CA PHE A 170 -15.68 -25.80 8.46
C PHE A 170 -16.41 -24.93 9.50
#